data_AF-A0A958AGT9-F1
#
_entry.id   AF-A0A958AGT9-F1
#
_cell.length_a   1.000
_cell.length_b   1.000
_cell.length_c   1.000
_cell.angle_alpha   90.00
_cell.angle_beta   90.00
_cell.angle_gamma   90.00
#
_symmetry.space_group_name_H-M   'P 1'
#
loop_
_entity.id
_entity.type
_entity.pdbx_description
1 polymer ?
#
loop_
_entity_poly.entity_id
_entity_poly.type
_entity_poly.pdbx_seq_one_letter_code
_entity_poly.pdbx_strand_id
1 'polypeptide(L)'
;LAFDDAQGKGIYVLGALEMLQESFDIDADALTQLQAWSDAGLRVLVFAGNPGVTTLHDEAGDPVLPPLTLLGIVAFSDELRPHLQETLGAFTDNGVQLKVISGDNPQTVAALAKQAGLPGDLRAVSGPELAAMSPGEFNQTAKDATVFGRITPQQKEALVDALRSQGEYVAMMGDGV
;
A
#
# COMPACT_ATOMS: atom_id res chain seq x y z
N LEU A 1 -7.16 12.19 -15.52
CA LEU A 1 -7.68 12.18 -16.91
C LEU A 1 -8.45 13.47 -17.14
N ALA A 2 -8.21 14.17 -18.24
CA ALA A 2 -8.99 15.36 -18.60
C ALA A 2 -9.70 15.07 -19.94
N PHE A 3 -11.00 15.34 -19.98
CA PHE A 3 -11.82 15.17 -21.17
C PHE A 3 -12.43 16.51 -21.55
N ASP A 4 -12.50 16.79 -22.85
CA ASP A 4 -13.09 18.03 -23.41
C ASP A 4 -14.09 17.70 -24.53
N ASP A 5 -14.83 16.61 -24.37
CA ASP A 5 -15.92 16.24 -25.27
C ASP A 5 -17.30 16.51 -24.65
N ALA A 6 -18.33 16.50 -25.49
CA ALA A 6 -19.70 16.82 -25.09
C ALA A 6 -20.35 15.76 -24.18
N GLN A 7 -19.74 14.57 -24.01
CA GLN A 7 -20.30 13.46 -23.24
C GLN A 7 -19.70 13.35 -21.83
N GLY A 8 -18.55 13.95 -21.57
CA GLY A 8 -17.85 13.79 -20.30
C GLY A 8 -16.84 14.87 -19.95
N LYS A 9 -17.00 16.12 -20.41
CA LYS A 9 -16.08 17.23 -20.08
C LYS A 9 -15.76 17.33 -18.59
N GLY A 10 -14.48 17.40 -18.26
CA GLY A 10 -14.01 17.56 -16.88
C GLY A 10 -12.67 16.86 -16.60
N ILE A 11 -12.24 16.97 -15.35
CA ILE A 11 -11.09 16.29 -14.78
C ILE A 11 -11.59 15.15 -13.93
N TYR A 12 -11.03 13.95 -14.13
CA TYR A 12 -11.33 12.77 -13.33
C TYR A 12 -10.04 12.17 -12.80
N VAL A 13 -10.07 11.78 -11.54
CA VAL A 13 -8.94 11.24 -10.81
C VAL A 13 -9.36 9.91 -10.20
N LEU A 14 -8.49 8.91 -10.37
CA LEU A 14 -8.59 7.63 -9.69
C LEU A 14 -7.31 7.48 -8.86
N GLY A 15 -7.45 7.25 -7.57
CA GLY A 15 -6.28 7.15 -6.68
C GLY A 15 -6.61 6.59 -5.31
N ALA A 16 -5.58 6.49 -4.47
CA ALA A 16 -5.74 6.08 -3.08
C ALA A 16 -6.47 7.17 -2.28
N LEU A 17 -7.28 6.76 -1.30
CA LEU A 17 -8.04 7.67 -0.44
C LEU A 17 -7.13 8.70 0.22
N GLU A 18 -6.04 8.25 0.85
CA GLU A 18 -5.12 9.12 1.58
C GLU A 18 -4.46 10.22 0.73
N MET A 19 -4.38 10.02 -0.59
CA MET A 19 -3.80 10.98 -1.53
C MET A 19 -4.82 12.02 -2.00
N LEU A 20 -6.11 11.72 -1.89
CA LEU A 20 -7.19 12.52 -2.49
C LEU A 20 -8.20 13.04 -1.47
N GLN A 21 -8.16 12.57 -0.22
CA GLN A 21 -9.09 12.94 0.85
C GLN A 21 -9.14 14.44 1.15
N GLU A 22 -8.06 15.19 0.88
CA GLU A 22 -8.03 16.64 1.05
C GLU A 22 -8.69 17.39 -0.12
N SER A 23 -8.95 16.69 -1.23
CA SER A 23 -9.49 17.26 -2.46
C SER A 23 -11.01 17.09 -2.59
N PHE A 24 -11.67 16.35 -1.71
CA PHE A 24 -13.13 16.17 -1.73
C PHE A 24 -13.70 15.93 -0.33
N ASP A 25 -14.99 16.23 -0.15
CA ASP A 25 -15.72 15.84 1.05
C ASP A 25 -16.16 14.37 0.97
N ILE A 26 -16.00 13.65 2.08
CA ILE A 26 -16.49 12.28 2.24
C ILE A 26 -17.15 12.14 3.61
N ASP A 27 -18.31 11.50 3.65
CA ASP A 27 -19.03 11.28 4.89
C ASP A 27 -18.39 10.16 5.74
N ALA A 28 -18.73 10.14 7.03
CA ALA A 28 -18.15 9.22 8.00
C ALA A 28 -18.52 7.75 7.73
N ASP A 29 -19.69 7.50 7.13
CA ASP A 29 -20.15 6.14 6.83
C ASP A 29 -19.35 5.55 5.67
N ALA A 30 -19.10 6.33 4.62
CA ALA A 30 -18.25 5.96 3.50
C ALA A 30 -16.80 5.73 3.94
N LEU A 31 -16.24 6.58 4.81
CA LEU A 31 -14.92 6.37 5.41
C LEU A 31 -14.85 5.05 6.19
N THR A 32 -15.88 4.74 6.98
CA THR A 32 -15.96 3.49 7.73
C THR A 32 -15.99 2.27 6.80
N GLN A 33 -16.75 2.35 5.71
CA GLN A 33 -16.82 1.27 4.71
C GLN A 33 -15.48 1.08 3.97
N LEU A 34 -14.80 2.17 3.61
CA LEU A 34 -13.47 2.16 2.98
C LEU A 34 -12.44 1.49 3.89
N GLN A 35 -12.47 1.79 5.18
CA GLN A 35 -11.60 1.15 6.16
C GLN A 35 -11.91 -0.35 6.27
N ALA A 36 -13.20 -0.73 6.38
CA ALA A 36 -13.60 -2.12 6.46
C ALA A 36 -13.16 -2.94 5.23
N TRP A 37 -13.20 -2.35 4.03
CA TRP A 37 -12.69 -2.99 2.81
C TRP A 37 -11.18 -3.13 2.81
N SER A 38 -10.45 -2.11 3.25
CA SER A 38 -8.99 -2.16 3.39
C SER A 38 -8.56 -3.23 4.42
N ASP A 39 -9.27 -3.30 5.55
CA ASP A 39 -9.05 -4.29 6.60
C ASP A 39 -9.36 -5.72 6.14
N ALA A 40 -10.29 -5.85 5.18
CA ALA A 40 -10.58 -7.10 4.48
C ALA A 40 -9.57 -7.43 3.37
N GLY A 41 -8.49 -6.65 3.22
CA GLY A 41 -7.43 -6.87 2.23
C GLY A 41 -7.81 -6.47 0.81
N LEU A 42 -8.89 -5.69 0.62
CA LEU A 42 -9.23 -5.14 -0.68
C LEU A 42 -8.33 -3.94 -0.99
N ARG A 43 -7.90 -3.83 -2.24
CA ARG A 43 -7.28 -2.63 -2.77
C ARG A 43 -8.38 -1.63 -3.12
N VAL A 44 -8.47 -0.57 -2.34
CA VAL A 44 -9.54 0.42 -2.45
C VAL A 44 -9.02 1.69 -3.11
N LEU A 45 -9.71 2.15 -4.16
CA LEU A 45 -9.44 3.39 -4.89
C LEU A 45 -10.70 4.27 -4.89
N VAL A 46 -10.50 5.57 -4.81
CA VAL A 46 -11.56 6.57 -4.96
C VAL A 46 -11.53 7.14 -6.36
N PHE A 47 -12.72 7.27 -6.95
CA PHE A 47 -12.94 7.92 -8.24
C PHE A 47 -13.66 9.23 -7.98
N ALA A 48 -13.02 10.33 -8.35
CA ALA A 48 -13.53 11.68 -8.11
C ALA A 48 -13.36 12.54 -9.36
N GLY A 49 -14.15 13.60 -9.49
CA GLY A 49 -14.05 14.47 -10.65
C GLY A 49 -14.50 15.91 -10.41
N ASN A 50 -14.10 16.77 -11.33
CA ASN A 50 -14.50 18.17 -11.40
C ASN A 50 -14.98 18.47 -12.83
N PRO A 51 -16.19 19.01 -13.03
CA PRO A 51 -16.73 19.32 -14.36
C PRO A 51 -16.01 20.50 -15.04
N GLY A 52 -15.29 21.32 -14.28
CA GLY A 52 -14.43 22.39 -14.78
C GLY A 52 -13.13 21.84 -15.36
N VAL A 53 -12.74 22.35 -16.53
CA VAL A 53 -11.40 22.11 -17.08
C VAL A 53 -10.48 23.19 -16.51
N THR A 54 -9.67 22.82 -15.52
CA THR A 54 -8.69 23.66 -14.84
C THR A 54 -7.28 23.10 -15.06
N THR A 55 -6.24 23.89 -14.85
CA THR A 55 -4.87 23.38 -14.88
C THR A 55 -4.67 22.40 -13.71
N LEU A 56 -3.83 21.38 -13.91
CA LEU A 56 -3.40 20.45 -12.86
C LEU A 56 -2.09 20.90 -12.19
N HIS A 57 -1.71 22.14 -12.45
CA HIS A 57 -0.50 22.76 -11.95
C HIS A 57 -0.87 24.17 -11.49
N ASP A 58 -0.27 24.60 -10.39
CA ASP A 58 -0.35 25.98 -9.91
C ASP A 58 0.56 26.92 -10.72
N GLU A 59 0.64 28.19 -10.31
CA GLU A 59 1.49 29.19 -10.97
C GLU A 59 2.99 28.90 -10.87
N ALA A 60 3.42 28.11 -9.87
CA ALA A 60 4.81 27.67 -9.69
C ALA A 60 5.12 26.42 -10.53
N GLY A 61 4.10 25.77 -11.09
CA GLY A 61 4.22 24.53 -11.84
C GLY A 61 4.12 23.27 -10.97
N ASP A 62 3.78 23.42 -9.68
CA ASP A 62 3.61 22.31 -8.77
C ASP A 62 2.26 21.61 -9.03
N PRO A 63 2.20 20.26 -8.99
CA PRO A 63 0.95 19.54 -9.19
C PRO A 63 -0.11 19.94 -8.16
N VAL A 64 -1.28 20.37 -8.62
CA VAL A 64 -2.41 20.72 -7.77
C VAL A 64 -3.69 20.11 -8.31
N LEU A 65 -4.50 19.57 -7.41
CA LEU A 65 -5.84 19.08 -7.75
C LEU A 65 -6.87 20.17 -7.46
N PRO A 66 -7.82 20.40 -8.38
CA PRO A 66 -8.96 21.27 -8.09
C PRO A 66 -9.87 20.59 -7.06
N PRO A 67 -10.83 21.31 -6.44
CA PRO A 67 -11.86 20.68 -5.63
C PRO A 67 -12.58 19.60 -6.44
N LEU A 68 -12.61 18.38 -5.95
CA LEU A 68 -13.22 17.23 -6.59
C LEU A 68 -14.54 16.89 -5.89
N THR A 69 -15.43 16.23 -6.63
CA THR A 69 -16.61 15.55 -6.09
C THR A 69 -16.35 14.05 -6.16
N LEU A 70 -16.56 13.34 -5.05
CA LEU A 70 -16.51 11.88 -5.04
C LEU A 70 -17.61 11.32 -5.95
N LEU A 71 -17.22 10.55 -6.96
CA LEU A 71 -18.13 9.94 -7.94
C LEU A 71 -18.35 8.45 -7.67
N GLY A 72 -17.38 7.80 -7.02
CA GLY A 72 -17.51 6.40 -6.65
C GLY A 72 -16.26 5.85 -5.96
N ILE A 73 -16.41 4.62 -5.50
CA ILE A 73 -15.33 3.84 -4.88
C ILE A 73 -15.20 2.54 -5.68
N VAL A 74 -13.96 2.14 -5.95
CA VAL A 74 -13.64 0.89 -6.62
C VAL A 74 -12.79 0.06 -5.68
N ALA A 75 -13.21 -1.17 -5.40
CA ALA A 75 -12.47 -2.10 -4.58
C ALA A 75 -12.09 -3.33 -5.41
N PHE A 76 -10.82 -3.70 -5.39
CA PHE A 76 -10.28 -4.89 -6.04
C PHE A 76 -9.86 -5.90 -4.98
N SER A 77 -10.16 -7.17 -5.21
CA SER A 77 -9.61 -8.27 -4.41
C SER A 77 -8.42 -8.87 -5.13
N ASP A 78 -7.31 -9.07 -4.43
CA ASP A 78 -6.21 -9.88 -4.94
C ASP A 78 -6.49 -11.36 -4.67
N GLU A 79 -6.41 -12.19 -5.71
CA GLU A 79 -6.53 -13.63 -5.57
C GLU A 79 -5.21 -14.22 -5.07
N LEU A 80 -5.24 -14.83 -3.88
CA LEU A 80 -4.10 -15.58 -3.36
C LEU A 80 -3.87 -16.83 -4.23
N ARG A 81 -2.59 -17.13 -4.49
CA ARG A 81 -2.23 -18.33 -5.25
C ARG A 81 -2.75 -19.59 -4.56
N PRO A 82 -3.20 -20.60 -5.32
CA PRO A 82 -3.50 -21.92 -4.76
C PRO A 82 -2.30 -22.43 -3.94
N HIS A 83 -2.57 -23.11 -2.82
CA HIS A 83 -1.55 -23.68 -1.92
C HIS A 83 -0.63 -22.68 -1.21
N LEU A 84 -0.91 -21.37 -1.25
CA LEU A 84 -0.09 -20.37 -0.57
C LEU A 84 0.04 -20.66 0.94
N GLN A 85 -1.08 -20.94 1.62
CA GLN A 85 -1.08 -21.24 3.05
C GLN A 85 -0.23 -22.47 3.40
N GLU A 86 -0.39 -23.56 2.63
CA GLU A 86 0.40 -24.79 2.80
C GLU A 86 1.90 -24.52 2.64
N THR A 87 2.25 -23.74 1.60
CA THR A 87 3.64 -23.38 1.30
C THR A 87 4.27 -22.54 2.40
N LEU A 88 3.56 -21.51 2.88
CA LEU A 88 4.05 -20.64 3.96
C LEU A 88 4.12 -21.38 5.30
N GLY A 89 3.19 -22.30 5.55
CA GLY A 89 3.22 -23.20 6.70
C GLY A 89 4.47 -24.07 6.70
N ALA A 90 4.80 -24.70 5.57
CA ALA A 90 6.00 -25.52 5.44
C ALA A 90 7.30 -24.75 5.73
N PHE A 91 7.41 -23.49 5.28
CA PHE A 91 8.56 -22.64 5.63
C PHE A 91 8.63 -22.37 7.13
N THR A 92 7.50 -21.99 7.74
CA THR A 92 7.42 -21.69 9.17
C THR A 92 7.77 -22.91 10.02
N ASP A 93 7.28 -24.10 9.67
CA ASP A 93 7.55 -25.37 10.36
C ASP A 93 9.04 -25.77 10.30
N ASN A 94 9.77 -25.30 9.28
CA ASN A 94 11.22 -25.49 9.14
C ASN A 94 12.04 -24.36 9.79
N GLY A 95 11.41 -23.49 10.59
CA GLY A 95 12.09 -22.40 11.29
C GLY A 95 12.47 -21.22 10.41
N VAL A 96 11.88 -21.10 9.22
CA VAL A 96 12.10 -19.94 8.34
C VAL A 96 11.21 -18.79 8.79
N GLN A 97 11.83 -17.65 9.14
CA GLN A 97 11.08 -16.44 9.44
C GLN A 97 10.60 -15.78 8.13
N LEU A 98 9.29 -15.63 7.99
CA LEU A 98 8.68 -14.99 6.83
C LEU A 98 8.67 -13.47 6.99
N LYS A 99 8.91 -12.76 5.88
CA LYS A 99 8.85 -11.31 5.74
C LYS A 99 8.05 -10.99 4.48
N VAL A 100 7.08 -10.08 4.57
CA VAL A 100 6.27 -9.62 3.43
C VAL A 100 6.70 -8.20 3.11
N ILE A 101 7.21 -7.97 1.90
CA ILE A 101 7.71 -6.67 1.44
C ILE A 101 6.96 -6.29 0.16
N SER A 102 6.16 -5.22 0.21
CA SER A 102 5.34 -4.76 -0.92
C SER A 102 5.42 -3.23 -1.12
N GLY A 103 5.13 -2.80 -2.34
CA GLY A 103 4.88 -1.39 -2.67
C GLY A 103 3.49 -0.88 -2.27
N ASP A 104 2.58 -1.79 -1.89
CA ASP A 104 1.21 -1.45 -1.50
C ASP A 104 1.10 -0.89 -0.07
N ASN A 105 -0.10 -0.42 0.28
CA ASN A 105 -0.38 0.09 1.62
C ASN A 105 -0.13 -1.01 2.70
N PRO A 106 0.61 -0.71 3.79
CA PRO A 106 0.91 -1.68 4.84
C PRO A 106 -0.33 -2.39 5.44
N GLN A 107 -1.47 -1.70 5.54
CA GLN A 107 -2.70 -2.29 6.06
C GLN A 107 -3.25 -3.38 5.12
N THR A 108 -3.34 -3.08 3.82
CA THR A 108 -3.75 -4.06 2.80
C THR A 108 -2.81 -5.27 2.80
N VAL A 109 -1.50 -5.03 2.85
CA VAL A 109 -0.48 -6.10 2.87
C VAL A 109 -0.61 -6.96 4.13
N ALA A 110 -0.87 -6.35 5.29
CA ALA A 110 -1.08 -7.08 6.54
C ALA A 110 -2.35 -7.94 6.49
N ALA A 111 -3.45 -7.41 5.94
CA ALA A 111 -4.68 -8.16 5.75
C ALA A 111 -4.50 -9.36 4.81
N LEU A 112 -3.81 -9.17 3.67
CA LEU A 112 -3.46 -10.24 2.74
C LEU A 112 -2.53 -11.28 3.37
N ALA A 113 -1.54 -10.86 4.15
CA ALA A 113 -0.66 -11.76 4.89
C ALA A 113 -1.45 -12.63 5.89
N LYS A 114 -2.43 -12.05 6.58
CA LYS A 114 -3.35 -12.77 7.47
C LYS A 114 -4.16 -13.83 6.71
N GLN A 115 -4.71 -13.46 5.55
CA GLN A 115 -5.44 -14.38 4.68
C GLN A 115 -4.54 -15.48 4.13
N ALA A 116 -3.25 -15.20 3.92
CA ALA A 116 -2.23 -16.16 3.52
C ALA A 116 -1.78 -17.08 4.66
N GLY A 117 -2.33 -16.95 5.86
CA GLY A 117 -2.06 -17.83 7.00
C GLY A 117 -0.93 -17.37 7.91
N LEU A 118 -0.41 -16.15 7.74
CA LEU A 118 0.51 -15.57 8.72
C LEU A 118 -0.24 -15.22 10.02
N PRO A 119 0.47 -15.15 11.18
CA PRO A 119 -0.11 -14.78 12.47
C PRO A 119 -0.94 -13.50 12.45
N GLY A 120 -1.85 -13.35 13.40
CA GLY A 120 -2.81 -12.26 13.38
C GLY A 120 -2.31 -10.90 13.89
N ASP A 121 -1.17 -10.91 14.57
CA ASP A 121 -0.55 -9.82 15.32
C ASP A 121 0.73 -9.29 14.63
N LEU A 122 0.75 -9.34 13.29
CA LEU A 122 1.89 -8.87 12.51
C LEU A 122 2.13 -7.38 12.72
N ARG A 123 3.37 -7.04 13.10
CA ARG A 123 3.84 -5.67 13.05
C ARG A 123 4.05 -5.26 11.59
N ALA A 124 3.25 -4.31 11.13
CA ALA A 124 3.35 -3.67 9.82
C ALA A 124 4.06 -2.33 9.92
N VAL A 125 4.95 -2.03 8.97
CA VAL A 125 5.74 -0.79 8.92
C VAL A 125 5.74 -0.26 7.49
N SER A 126 5.62 1.06 7.34
CA SER A 126 5.66 1.72 6.03
C SER A 126 7.08 2.16 5.64
N GLY A 127 7.32 2.30 4.33
CA GLY A 127 8.55 2.90 3.81
C GLY A 127 8.86 4.29 4.39
N PRO A 128 7.90 5.22 4.49
CA PRO A 128 8.12 6.51 5.16
C PRO A 128 8.53 6.39 6.63
N GLU A 129 7.93 5.46 7.40
CA GLU A 129 8.34 5.21 8.78
C GLU A 129 9.77 4.69 8.85
N LEU A 130 10.15 3.75 7.98
CA LEU A 130 11.53 3.24 7.89
C LEU A 130 12.53 4.35 7.55
N ALA A 131 12.18 5.25 6.64
CA ALA A 131 13.07 6.35 6.23
C ALA A 131 13.33 7.36 7.35
N ALA A 132 12.42 7.46 8.32
CA ALA A 132 12.57 8.33 9.49
C ALA A 132 13.37 7.68 10.63
N MET A 133 13.67 6.38 10.57
CA MET A 133 14.38 5.66 11.62
C MET A 133 15.89 5.89 11.59
N SER A 134 16.51 5.89 12.76
CA SER A 134 17.97 5.78 12.85
C SER A 134 18.45 4.40 12.35
N PRO A 135 19.74 4.24 11.99
CA PRO A 135 20.27 2.95 11.53
C PRO A 135 20.04 1.80 12.52
N GLY A 136 20.12 2.06 13.83
CA GLY A 136 19.87 1.06 14.86
C GLY A 136 18.40 0.63 14.93
N GLU A 137 17.48 1.60 14.89
CA GLU A 137 16.04 1.34 14.86
C GLU A 137 15.61 0.63 13.58
N PHE A 138 16.22 0.99 12.44
CA PHE A 138 15.99 0.32 11.17
C PHE A 138 16.37 -1.16 11.26
N ASN A 139 17.58 -1.47 11.75
CA ASN A 139 18.05 -2.85 11.87
C ASN A 139 17.18 -3.69 12.79
N GLN A 140 16.78 -3.13 13.93
CA GLN A 140 15.88 -3.80 14.87
C GLN A 140 14.49 -4.01 14.25
N THR A 141 13.95 -2.99 13.58
CA THR A 141 12.64 -3.07 12.92
C THR A 141 12.66 -4.07 11.76
N ALA A 142 13.74 -4.12 10.98
CA ALA A 142 13.94 -5.11 9.93
C ALA A 142 13.87 -6.53 10.49
N LYS A 143 14.38 -6.76 11.71
CA LYS A 143 14.34 -8.06 12.39
C LYS A 143 12.98 -8.38 13.02
N ASP A 144 12.31 -7.41 13.62
CA ASP A 144 11.09 -7.66 14.41
C ASP A 144 9.80 -7.60 13.59
N ALA A 145 9.72 -6.69 12.60
CA ALA A 145 8.52 -6.52 11.81
C ALA A 145 8.37 -7.62 10.75
N THR A 146 7.14 -7.99 10.44
CA THR A 146 6.84 -9.03 9.44
C THR A 146 6.37 -8.42 8.14
N VAL A 147 5.65 -7.29 8.19
CA VAL A 147 5.03 -6.67 7.02
C VAL A 147 5.66 -5.30 6.78
N PHE A 148 6.07 -5.07 5.54
CA PHE A 148 6.63 -3.82 5.07
C PHE A 148 5.86 -3.35 3.84
N GLY A 149 5.16 -2.22 3.93
CA GLY A 149 4.36 -1.64 2.84
C GLY A 149 4.96 -0.33 2.32
N ARG A 150 4.59 0.07 1.10
CA ARG A 150 5.13 1.25 0.39
C ARG A 150 6.65 1.27 0.31
N ILE A 151 7.24 0.10 0.11
CA ILE A 151 8.69 -0.08 0.09
C ILE A 151 9.24 0.22 -1.29
N THR A 152 10.21 1.14 -1.36
CA THR A 152 10.95 1.41 -2.60
C THR A 152 11.95 0.29 -2.89
N PRO A 153 12.43 0.14 -4.15
CA PRO A 153 13.48 -0.82 -4.47
C PRO A 153 14.73 -0.67 -3.58
N GLN A 154 15.15 0.57 -3.31
CA GLN A 154 16.31 0.86 -2.45
C GLN A 154 16.06 0.45 -1.00
N GLN A 155 14.85 0.67 -0.48
CA GLN A 155 14.48 0.25 0.87
C GLN A 155 14.41 -1.28 0.99
N LYS A 156 13.97 -1.97 -0.07
CA LYS A 156 13.96 -3.44 -0.12
C LYS A 156 15.38 -4.00 -0.03
N GLU A 157 16.32 -3.44 -0.77
CA GLU A 157 17.74 -3.80 -0.69
C GLU A 157 18.30 -3.54 0.72
N ALA A 158 18.03 -2.36 1.29
CA ALA A 158 18.45 -2.00 2.64
C ALA A 158 17.89 -2.95 3.72
N LEU A 159 16.64 -3.41 3.59
CA LEU A 159 16.05 -4.40 4.50
C LEU A 159 16.80 -5.75 4.43
N VAL A 160 17.13 -6.20 3.21
CA VAL A 160 17.89 -7.44 3.00
C VAL A 160 19.28 -7.32 3.60
N ASP A 161 19.99 -6.22 3.36
CA ASP A 161 21.33 -5.99 3.90
C ASP A 161 21.33 -5.86 5.42
N ALA A 162 20.32 -5.21 6.00
CA ALA A 162 20.15 -5.13 7.45
C ALA A 162 20.00 -6.51 8.08
N LEU A 163 19.20 -7.40 7.50
CA LEU A 163 19.04 -8.79 7.97
C LEU A 163 20.36 -9.58 7.82
N ARG A 164 21.03 -9.47 6.67
CA ARG A 164 22.31 -10.15 6.42
C ARG A 164 23.41 -9.68 7.37
N SER A 165 23.47 -8.39 7.68
CA SER A 165 24.44 -7.82 8.62
C SER A 165 24.27 -8.36 10.05
N GLN A 166 23.08 -8.87 10.37
CA GLN A 166 22.74 -9.50 11.64
C GLN A 166 22.99 -11.01 11.65
N GLY A 167 23.56 -11.56 10.58
CA GLY A 167 23.90 -12.98 10.46
C GLY A 167 22.80 -13.86 9.86
N GLU A 168 21.68 -13.28 9.41
CA GLU A 168 20.58 -14.04 8.81
C GLU A 168 20.91 -14.46 7.37
N TYR A 169 20.53 -15.69 7.01
CA TYR A 169 20.52 -16.15 5.63
C TYR A 169 19.18 -15.77 4.99
N VAL A 170 19.23 -14.85 4.03
CA VAL A 170 18.02 -14.29 3.40
C VAL A 170 17.83 -14.88 2.02
N ALA A 171 16.63 -15.41 1.77
CA ALA A 171 16.14 -15.75 0.44
C ALA A 171 14.97 -14.82 0.08
N MET A 172 15.03 -14.19 -1.08
CA MET A 172 13.98 -13.31 -1.59
C MET A 172 13.22 -14.02 -2.70
N MET A 173 11.89 -14.04 -2.60
CA MET A 173 10.98 -14.48 -3.66
C MET A 173 10.09 -13.32 -4.07
N GLY A 174 10.02 -13.05 -5.37
CA GLY A 174 9.21 -12.00 -5.94
C GLY A 174 9.35 -11.97 -7.45
N ASP A 175 8.42 -11.29 -8.10
CA ASP A 175 8.34 -11.09 -9.56
C ASP A 175 8.84 -9.69 -9.99
N GLY A 176 9.41 -8.92 -9.06
CA GLY A 176 9.83 -7.53 -9.29
C GLY A 176 11.13 -7.38 -10.08
N VAL A 177 11.09 -6.48 -11.08
CA VAL A 177 12.19 -6.01 -11.94
C VAL A 177 12.99 -4.91 -11.24
#